data_AF-A0A417XVB0-F1
#
_entry.id   AF-A0A417XVB0-F1
#
_cell.length_a   1.000
_cell.length_b   1.000
_cell.length_c   1.000
_cell.angle_alpha   90.00
_cell.angle_beta   90.00
_cell.angle_gamma   90.00
#
_symmetry.space_group_name_H-M   'P 1'
#
loop_
_entity.id
_entity.type
_entity.pdbx_description
1 polymer ?
#
loop_
_entity_poly.entity_id
_entity_poly.type
_entity_poly.pdbx_seq_one_letter_code
_entity_poly.pdbx_strand_id
1 'polypeptide(L)'
;MTDLDRLPAPRQRRRDDVAAAVTAGLVLVIAVAYFVARGGSEPGRPAATQASAGVHPCAAGDLVAGGASRQVTAGTTYLTATLELAPGVEPCTVDGFPFVVVLADWRPAGVATVTDGSLGDARQLTVLPDRSVKVTFGWAASHACGPVDDDAVRLRVAPGLAVEVPGFGRSACSAGETPPAVRVGPFTYVDPNTERGSVTGVVTLNGGPALGTGQFVTSGEVEFAGEPDGHRAAIGADGSYRITLPTGRYQVTVSTHQWNGGVPYAAGTFDVVGGELNDLNLTLPVR
;
A
#
# COMPACT_ATOMS: atom_id res chain seq x y z
N MET A 1 -15.84 -48.39 68.19
CA MET A 1 -14.47 -48.42 67.66
C MET A 1 -14.59 -48.12 66.18
N THR A 2 -14.84 -46.87 65.75
CA THR A 2 -14.11 -45.64 66.08
C THR A 2 -12.62 -45.78 65.78
N ASP A 3 -12.22 -45.28 64.61
CA ASP A 3 -10.90 -44.70 64.39
C ASP A 3 -11.14 -43.33 63.74
N LEU A 4 -10.57 -42.29 64.35
CA LEU A 4 -10.80 -40.87 64.10
C LEU A 4 -9.42 -40.22 64.10
N ASP A 5 -9.29 -39.07 63.44
CA ASP A 5 -8.11 -38.20 63.48
C ASP A 5 -6.81 -38.69 62.81
N ARG A 6 -6.74 -38.46 61.48
CA ARG A 6 -5.49 -37.99 60.84
C ARG A 6 -5.59 -36.50 60.52
N LEU A 7 -5.32 -35.67 61.52
CA LEU A 7 -5.11 -34.22 61.31
C LEU A 7 -3.68 -33.97 60.78
N PRO A 8 -3.49 -33.15 59.73
CA PRO A 8 -2.18 -32.85 59.18
C PRO A 8 -1.34 -31.94 60.10
N ALA A 9 -0.03 -32.13 60.08
CA ALA A 9 0.90 -31.50 61.01
C ALA A 9 0.96 -29.94 60.88
N PRO A 10 1.10 -29.21 62.00
CA PRO A 10 0.91 -27.74 62.04
C PRO A 10 1.96 -26.92 61.26
N ARG A 11 3.04 -27.52 60.77
CA ARG A 11 4.03 -26.83 59.92
C ARG A 11 3.62 -26.72 58.45
N GLN A 12 2.65 -27.51 57.98
CA GLN A 12 2.30 -27.55 56.56
C GLN A 12 1.35 -26.41 56.18
N ARG A 13 0.30 -26.16 56.99
CA ARG A 13 -0.66 -25.06 56.79
C ARG A 13 0.01 -23.69 56.59
N ARG A 14 1.05 -23.37 57.38
CA ARG A 14 1.79 -22.09 57.27
C ARG A 14 2.51 -21.88 55.93
N ARG A 15 2.79 -22.91 55.13
CA ARG A 15 3.34 -22.72 53.77
C ARG A 15 2.25 -22.44 52.75
N ASP A 16 1.11 -23.10 52.89
CA ASP A 16 -0.03 -22.95 51.98
C ASP A 16 -0.69 -21.56 52.16
N ASP A 17 -0.81 -21.08 53.40
CA ASP A 17 -1.32 -19.73 53.72
C ASP A 17 -0.43 -18.61 53.11
N VAL A 18 0.90 -18.79 53.14
CA VAL A 18 1.86 -17.82 52.57
C VAL A 18 1.85 -17.87 51.04
N ALA A 19 1.72 -19.05 50.44
CA ALA A 19 1.58 -19.19 49.00
C ALA A 19 0.31 -18.48 48.49
N ALA A 20 -0.84 -18.70 49.13
CA ALA A 20 -2.10 -18.07 48.76
C ALA A 20 -2.07 -16.53 48.87
N ALA A 21 -1.45 -15.99 49.92
CA ALA A 21 -1.31 -14.55 50.11
C ALA A 21 -0.46 -13.87 49.02
N VAL A 22 0.61 -14.53 48.56
CA VAL A 22 1.49 -14.01 47.49
C VAL A 22 0.76 -13.98 46.15
N THR A 23 -0.01 -15.02 45.80
CA THR A 23 -0.78 -15.03 44.54
C THR A 23 -1.88 -13.97 44.53
N ALA A 24 -2.59 -13.78 45.65
CA ALA A 24 -3.61 -12.74 45.77
C ALA A 24 -3.03 -11.33 45.64
N GLY A 25 -1.88 -11.06 46.25
CA GLY A 25 -1.16 -9.80 46.10
C GLY A 25 -0.71 -9.53 44.66
N LEU A 26 -0.18 -10.55 43.97
CA LEU A 26 0.28 -10.41 42.58
C LEU A 26 -0.89 -10.11 41.62
N VAL A 27 -2.03 -10.79 41.77
CA VAL A 27 -3.23 -10.52 40.97
C VAL A 27 -3.76 -9.11 41.21
N LEU A 28 -3.74 -8.62 42.46
CA LEU A 28 -4.16 -7.25 42.77
C LEU A 28 -3.24 -6.20 42.12
N VAL A 29 -1.91 -6.41 42.16
CA VAL A 29 -0.94 -5.49 41.55
C VAL A 29 -1.06 -5.49 40.02
N ILE A 30 -1.24 -6.66 39.39
CA ILE A 30 -1.47 -6.75 37.94
C ILE A 30 -2.80 -6.09 37.57
N ALA A 31 -3.88 -6.33 38.33
CA ALA A 31 -5.18 -5.70 38.09
C ALA A 31 -5.10 -4.17 38.23
N VAL A 32 -4.43 -3.64 39.26
CA VAL A 32 -4.24 -2.19 39.45
C VAL A 32 -3.36 -1.59 38.36
N ALA A 33 -2.26 -2.24 37.96
CA ALA A 33 -1.44 -1.78 36.84
C ALA A 33 -2.22 -1.75 35.52
N TYR A 34 -3.06 -2.76 35.27
CA TYR A 34 -3.92 -2.82 34.09
C TYR A 34 -5.04 -1.77 34.14
N PHE A 35 -5.58 -1.47 35.32
CA PHE A 35 -6.60 -0.44 35.51
C PHE A 35 -6.02 0.98 35.45
N VAL A 36 -4.78 1.21 35.89
CA VAL A 36 -4.08 2.50 35.70
C VAL A 36 -3.69 2.70 34.23
N ALA A 37 -3.33 1.63 33.50
CA ALA A 37 -3.07 1.68 32.07
C ALA A 37 -4.33 1.84 31.19
N ARG A 38 -5.54 1.61 31.73
CA ARG A 38 -6.82 1.76 31.00
C ARG A 38 -7.78 2.81 31.59
N GLY A 39 -7.50 3.33 32.78
CA GLY A 39 -8.40 4.17 33.59
C GLY A 39 -8.40 5.66 33.24
N GLY A 40 -7.97 6.03 32.03
CA GLY A 40 -7.96 7.41 31.53
C GLY A 40 -9.23 7.83 30.76
N SER A 41 -10.27 6.99 30.73
CA SER A 41 -11.49 7.21 29.95
C SER A 41 -12.63 7.73 30.82
N GLU A 42 -12.81 9.05 30.87
CA GLU A 42 -14.01 9.67 31.46
C GLU A 42 -15.29 9.23 30.72
N PRO A 43 -16.33 8.72 31.40
CA PRO A 43 -17.61 8.46 30.79
C PRO A 43 -18.41 9.77 30.68
N GLY A 44 -18.52 10.34 29.47
CA GLY A 44 -19.46 11.44 29.21
C GLY A 44 -18.98 12.58 28.32
N ARG A 45 -17.70 12.60 27.91
CA ARG A 45 -17.29 13.46 26.79
C ARG A 45 -17.58 12.69 25.50
N PRO A 46 -18.30 13.26 24.50
CA PRO A 46 -18.36 12.64 23.19
C PRO A 46 -16.92 12.44 22.73
N ALA A 47 -16.60 11.24 22.25
CA ALA A 47 -15.28 10.95 21.73
C ALA A 47 -14.98 12.04 20.69
N ALA A 48 -14.02 12.91 21.01
CA ALA A 48 -13.49 13.80 20.00
C ALA A 48 -13.01 12.85 18.91
N THR A 49 -13.60 12.97 17.72
CA THR A 49 -13.06 12.35 16.52
C THR A 49 -11.58 12.64 16.57
N GLN A 50 -10.76 11.60 16.75
CA GLN A 50 -9.33 11.74 16.50
C GLN A 50 -9.28 11.99 15.00
N ALA A 51 -9.31 13.28 14.65
CA ALA A 51 -8.91 13.73 13.34
C ALA A 51 -7.54 13.09 13.15
N SER A 52 -7.46 12.17 12.20
CA SER A 52 -6.21 11.59 11.74
C SER A 52 -5.24 12.76 11.60
N ALA A 53 -4.19 12.78 12.42
CA ALA A 53 -3.29 13.93 12.54
C ALA A 53 -2.84 14.28 11.12
N GLY A 54 -3.33 15.42 10.63
CA GLY A 54 -3.57 15.57 9.20
C GLY A 54 -2.27 15.54 8.44
N VAL A 55 -2.04 14.49 7.65
CA VAL A 55 -0.84 14.36 6.81
C VAL A 55 -0.75 15.59 5.91
N HIS A 56 0.24 16.44 6.17
CA HIS A 56 0.37 17.74 5.52
C HIS A 56 0.81 17.57 4.05
N PRO A 57 0.50 18.49 3.14
CA PRO A 57 1.09 18.49 1.80
C PRO A 57 2.62 18.60 1.88
N CYS A 58 3.34 17.84 1.03
CA CYS A 58 4.80 17.86 1.00
C CYS A 58 5.35 19.27 0.69
N ALA A 59 6.32 19.71 1.48
CA ALA A 59 6.99 21.00 1.39
C ALA A 59 8.36 20.91 0.69
N ALA A 60 9.00 22.07 0.49
CA ALA A 60 10.32 22.15 -0.14
C ALA A 60 11.38 21.41 0.69
N GLY A 61 12.00 20.38 0.09
CA GLY A 61 12.98 19.51 0.75
C GLY A 61 12.42 18.20 1.28
N ASP A 62 11.09 18.02 1.31
CA ASP A 62 10.47 16.80 1.83
C ASP A 62 10.66 15.59 0.92
N LEU A 63 10.82 15.82 -0.39
CA LEU A 63 11.00 14.77 -1.39
C LEU A 63 12.33 14.91 -2.16
N VAL A 64 12.95 13.77 -2.42
CA VAL A 64 14.16 13.60 -3.24
C VAL A 64 13.91 12.61 -4.38
N ALA A 65 14.73 12.65 -5.43
CA ALA A 65 14.70 11.66 -6.49
C ALA A 65 15.40 10.36 -6.04
N GLY A 66 14.65 9.27 -5.91
CA GLY A 66 15.19 7.92 -5.65
C GLY A 66 15.78 7.26 -6.90
N GLY A 67 15.37 7.72 -8.08
CA GLY A 67 15.89 7.25 -9.37
C GLY A 67 14.90 7.46 -10.52
N ALA A 68 15.28 7.03 -11.71
CA ALA A 68 14.38 6.98 -12.86
C ALA A 68 14.63 5.71 -13.70
N SER A 69 13.56 5.04 -14.13
CA SER A 69 13.61 3.97 -15.14
C SER A 69 13.27 4.54 -16.52
N ARG A 70 13.87 3.98 -17.57
CA ARG A 70 13.56 4.32 -18.97
C ARG A 70 13.12 3.06 -19.72
N GLN A 71 12.03 3.16 -20.46
CA GLN A 71 11.54 2.11 -21.35
C GLN A 71 11.25 2.71 -22.74
N VAL A 72 11.24 1.90 -23.79
CA VAL A 72 10.91 2.34 -25.16
C VAL A 72 9.96 1.33 -25.80
N THR A 73 8.74 1.77 -26.09
CA THR A 73 7.66 0.92 -26.61
C THR A 73 6.94 1.64 -27.74
N ALA A 74 6.79 0.99 -28.90
CA ALA A 74 6.08 1.51 -30.07
C ALA A 74 6.49 2.95 -30.49
N GLY A 75 7.79 3.28 -30.39
CA GLY A 75 8.31 4.61 -30.73
C GLY A 75 8.07 5.70 -29.68
N THR A 76 7.50 5.37 -28.52
CA THR A 76 7.45 6.26 -27.35
C THR A 76 8.52 5.85 -26.35
N THR A 77 9.34 6.82 -25.91
CA THR A 77 10.14 6.66 -24.69
C THR A 77 9.24 6.95 -23.49
N TYR A 78 9.19 6.01 -22.55
CA TYR A 78 8.62 6.22 -21.23
C TYR A 78 9.75 6.41 -20.21
N LEU A 79 9.59 7.39 -19.33
CA LEU A 79 10.49 7.70 -18.23
C LEU A 79 9.67 7.67 -16.95
N THR A 80 10.01 6.82 -15.98
CA THR A 80 9.30 6.76 -14.69
C THR A 80 10.23 7.20 -13.58
N ALA A 81 10.00 8.41 -13.07
CA ALA A 81 10.69 8.95 -11.90
C ALA A 81 10.13 8.33 -10.61
N THR A 82 11.02 8.05 -9.66
CA THR A 82 10.68 7.69 -8.28
C THR A 82 11.06 8.84 -7.34
N LEU A 83 10.12 9.23 -6.49
CA LEU A 83 10.24 10.30 -5.50
C LEU A 83 10.07 9.70 -4.10
N GLU A 84 11.02 9.98 -3.22
CA GLU A 84 11.12 9.37 -1.89
C GLU A 84 11.13 10.47 -0.82
N LEU A 85 10.69 10.17 0.40
CA LEU A 85 10.88 11.09 1.52
C LEU A 85 12.38 11.31 1.76
N ALA A 86 12.76 12.57 1.99
CA ALA A 86 14.11 12.88 2.42
C ALA A 86 14.38 12.27 3.82
N PRO A 87 15.63 11.90 4.15
CA PRO A 87 15.94 11.25 5.42
C PRO A 87 15.50 12.07 6.65
N GLY A 88 14.64 11.48 7.48
CA GLY A 88 14.12 12.11 8.70
C GLY A 88 12.91 13.03 8.50
N VAL A 89 12.31 13.05 7.31
CA VAL A 89 11.04 13.76 7.04
C VAL A 89 9.84 12.87 7.38
N GLU A 90 8.82 13.47 7.99
CA GLU A 90 7.55 12.82 8.34
C GLU A 90 6.68 12.56 7.08
N PRO A 91 5.73 11.60 7.12
CA PRO A 91 4.77 11.39 6.04
C PRO A 91 4.07 12.68 5.58
N CYS A 92 4.02 12.86 4.25
CA CYS A 92 3.41 14.02 3.61
C CYS A 92 2.56 13.60 2.40
N THR A 93 1.67 14.47 1.92
CA THR A 93 0.79 14.20 0.77
C THR A 93 1.23 14.91 -0.51
N VAL A 94 1.04 14.22 -1.63
CA VAL A 94 1.07 14.75 -3.00
C VAL A 94 -0.30 14.55 -3.63
N ASP A 95 -0.70 15.36 -4.61
CA ASP A 95 -2.03 15.29 -5.21
C ASP A 95 -2.01 15.52 -6.72
N GLY A 96 -2.89 14.80 -7.43
CA GLY A 96 -3.13 14.92 -8.86
C GLY A 96 -1.89 14.69 -9.73
N PHE A 97 -1.51 15.73 -10.48
CA PHE A 97 -0.39 15.70 -11.44
C PHE A 97 0.69 16.71 -11.03
N PRO A 98 1.99 16.36 -11.14
CA PRO A 98 3.06 17.35 -11.03
C PRO A 98 3.02 18.32 -12.22
N PHE A 99 3.47 19.55 -11.98
CA PHE A 99 3.79 20.47 -13.07
C PHE A 99 5.22 20.18 -13.56
N VAL A 100 5.39 19.98 -14.86
CA VAL A 100 6.64 19.49 -15.46
C VAL A 100 7.31 20.57 -16.30
N VAL A 101 8.64 20.67 -16.20
CA VAL A 101 9.46 21.50 -17.09
C VAL A 101 10.61 20.65 -17.63
N VAL A 102 10.64 20.42 -18.94
CA VAL A 102 11.78 19.82 -19.63
C VAL A 102 12.94 20.81 -19.64
N LEU A 103 14.16 20.33 -19.32
CA LEU A 103 15.38 21.12 -19.36
C LEU A 103 16.33 20.60 -20.45
N ALA A 104 16.99 21.52 -21.15
CA ALA A 104 18.16 21.26 -21.98
C ALA A 104 19.27 22.22 -21.55
N ASP A 105 20.51 21.72 -21.41
CA ASP A 105 21.61 22.47 -20.78
C ASP A 105 21.20 23.12 -19.43
N TRP A 106 20.39 22.40 -18.63
CA TRP A 106 19.81 22.84 -17.35
C TRP A 106 18.85 24.05 -17.43
N ARG A 107 18.39 24.42 -18.63
CA ARG A 107 17.47 25.56 -18.88
C ARG A 107 16.14 25.06 -19.46
N PRO A 108 15.00 25.73 -19.17
CA PRO A 108 13.70 25.35 -19.74
C PRO A 108 13.74 25.28 -21.27
N ALA A 109 13.53 24.09 -21.83
CA ALA A 109 13.65 23.83 -23.27
C ALA A 109 12.46 24.33 -24.12
N GLY A 110 11.41 24.84 -23.47
CA GLY A 110 10.17 25.28 -24.15
C GLY A 110 9.29 24.14 -24.69
N VAL A 111 9.63 22.88 -24.40
CA VAL A 111 8.82 21.72 -24.77
C VAL A 111 7.49 21.75 -24.02
N ALA A 112 6.39 21.60 -24.74
CA ALA A 112 5.05 21.57 -24.17
C ALA A 112 4.82 20.29 -23.34
N THR A 113 4.00 20.39 -22.29
CA THR A 113 3.61 19.26 -21.44
C THR A 113 2.10 19.15 -21.37
N VAL A 114 1.56 17.94 -21.45
CA VAL A 114 0.11 17.65 -21.33
C VAL A 114 -0.12 16.53 -20.32
N THR A 115 -1.16 16.65 -19.49
CA THR A 115 -1.57 15.57 -18.58
C THR A 115 -2.19 14.41 -19.34
N ASP A 116 -1.84 13.18 -18.98
CA ASP A 116 -2.27 11.96 -19.66
C ASP A 116 -2.83 10.96 -18.65
N GLY A 117 -4.16 10.90 -18.56
CA GLY A 117 -4.89 9.97 -17.68
C GLY A 117 -4.80 8.50 -18.12
N SER A 118 -4.25 8.18 -19.30
CA SER A 118 -3.96 6.78 -19.66
C SER A 118 -2.76 6.22 -18.89
N LEU A 119 -1.98 7.08 -18.22
CA LEU A 119 -0.84 6.70 -17.36
C LEU A 119 -1.24 6.50 -15.89
N GLY A 120 -2.53 6.61 -15.56
CA GLY A 120 -3.09 6.34 -14.23
C GLY A 120 -4.15 7.35 -13.79
N ASP A 121 -4.83 7.03 -12.70
CA ASP A 121 -5.86 7.88 -12.09
C ASP A 121 -5.26 8.90 -11.10
N ALA A 122 -5.69 10.16 -11.24
CA ALA A 122 -5.29 11.25 -10.36
C ALA A 122 -5.98 11.15 -8.99
N ARG A 123 -5.16 11.10 -7.92
CA ARG A 123 -5.61 10.98 -6.53
C ARG A 123 -4.57 11.55 -5.58
N GLN A 124 -5.01 11.93 -4.37
CA GLN A 124 -4.10 12.27 -3.28
C GLN A 124 -3.40 11.00 -2.77
N LEU A 125 -2.08 11.04 -2.69
CA LEU A 125 -1.24 9.96 -2.15
C LEU A 125 -0.49 10.45 -0.91
N THR A 126 -0.20 9.54 0.01
CA THR A 126 0.67 9.77 1.17
C THR A 126 2.01 9.10 0.91
N VAL A 127 3.08 9.87 0.84
CA VAL A 127 4.45 9.35 0.76
C VAL A 127 4.86 8.86 2.14
N LEU A 128 5.41 7.64 2.22
CA LEU A 128 5.89 7.03 3.47
C LEU A 128 7.38 6.65 3.33
N PRO A 129 8.12 6.45 4.44
CA PRO A 129 9.53 6.04 4.38
C PRO A 129 9.76 4.70 3.68
N ASP A 130 8.75 3.84 3.62
CA ASP A 130 8.73 2.54 2.92
C ASP A 130 7.91 2.56 1.62
N ARG A 131 7.38 3.72 1.22
CA ARG A 131 6.45 3.87 0.09
C ARG A 131 6.72 5.16 -0.69
N SER A 132 7.69 5.08 -1.59
CA SER A 132 7.99 6.09 -2.60
C SER A 132 6.80 6.29 -3.56
N VAL A 133 6.59 7.52 -4.02
CA VAL A 133 5.64 7.82 -5.12
C VAL A 133 6.39 7.88 -6.45
N LYS A 134 5.67 7.70 -7.54
CA LYS A 134 6.21 7.67 -8.90
C LYS A 134 5.43 8.61 -9.80
N VAL A 135 6.10 9.04 -10.87
CA VAL A 135 5.52 9.85 -11.94
C VAL A 135 6.04 9.33 -13.26
N THR A 136 5.14 9.06 -14.20
CA THR A 136 5.49 8.54 -15.53
C THR A 136 5.34 9.62 -16.57
N PHE A 137 6.32 9.73 -17.46
CA PHE A 137 6.33 10.63 -18.60
C PHE A 137 6.38 9.81 -19.88
N GLY A 138 5.55 10.14 -20.87
CA GLY A 138 5.57 9.53 -22.20
C GLY A 138 5.95 10.55 -23.25
N TRP A 139 7.01 10.30 -24.01
CA TRP A 139 7.42 11.16 -25.12
C TRP A 139 7.55 10.35 -26.41
N ALA A 140 6.69 10.65 -27.39
CA ALA A 140 6.59 9.96 -28.68
C ALA A 140 7.71 10.36 -29.67
N ALA A 141 8.92 10.57 -29.15
CA ALA A 141 10.09 11.02 -29.89
C ALA A 141 10.79 9.86 -30.63
N SER A 142 10.07 9.13 -31.49
CA SER A 142 10.69 8.26 -32.48
C SER A 142 11.36 9.06 -33.60
N HIS A 143 10.81 10.23 -33.95
CA HIS A 143 11.25 11.05 -35.10
C HIS A 143 11.03 12.57 -34.91
N ALA A 144 11.14 13.14 -33.69
CA ALA A 144 10.64 14.50 -33.42
C ALA A 144 11.14 15.18 -32.11
N CYS A 145 11.53 16.47 -31.99
CA CYS A 145 11.95 17.51 -32.96
C CYS A 145 13.06 18.44 -32.39
N GLY A 146 14.02 18.90 -33.22
CA GLY A 146 15.14 19.79 -32.83
C GLY A 146 16.21 19.14 -31.92
N PRO A 147 17.43 19.72 -31.77
CA PRO A 147 18.41 19.22 -30.81
C PRO A 147 18.03 19.66 -29.39
N VAL A 148 17.01 19.02 -28.83
CA VAL A 148 16.76 19.07 -27.38
C VAL A 148 17.60 17.95 -26.78
N ASP A 149 18.78 18.33 -26.26
CA ASP A 149 19.54 17.45 -25.35
C ASP A 149 18.81 17.50 -24.00
N ASP A 150 17.81 16.62 -23.84
CA ASP A 150 16.98 16.56 -22.63
C ASP A 150 17.77 15.87 -21.52
N ASP A 151 18.65 16.64 -20.87
CA ASP A 151 19.50 16.16 -19.78
C ASP A 151 18.68 15.87 -18.51
N ALA A 152 17.62 16.65 -18.28
CA ALA A 152 16.87 16.64 -17.03
C ALA A 152 15.41 17.10 -17.18
N VAL A 153 14.52 16.47 -16.42
CA VAL A 153 13.14 16.91 -16.20
C VAL A 153 13.01 17.48 -14.79
N ARG A 154 12.47 18.70 -14.67
CA ARG A 154 12.16 19.34 -13.38
C ARG A 154 10.68 19.16 -13.04
N LEU A 155 10.43 18.45 -11.95
CA LEU A 155 9.13 18.13 -11.38
C LEU A 155 8.78 19.12 -10.27
N ARG A 156 7.79 19.99 -10.50
CA ARG A 156 7.17 20.74 -9.40
C ARG A 156 6.08 19.90 -8.78
N VAL A 157 6.39 19.34 -7.62
CA VAL A 157 5.51 18.40 -6.90
C VAL A 157 4.49 19.15 -6.04
N ALA A 158 4.91 20.25 -5.44
CA ALA A 158 4.09 21.12 -4.61
C ALA A 158 4.60 22.58 -4.70
N PRO A 159 3.87 23.58 -4.18
CA PRO A 159 4.34 24.97 -4.17
C PRO A 159 5.71 25.10 -3.47
N GLY A 160 6.73 25.50 -4.23
CA GLY A 160 8.11 25.62 -3.74
C GLY A 160 8.93 24.32 -3.73
N LEU A 161 8.30 23.15 -3.91
CA LEU A 161 8.98 21.86 -4.02
C LEU A 161 9.23 21.51 -5.49
N ALA A 162 10.50 21.56 -5.90
CA ALA A 162 10.96 21.08 -7.20
C ALA A 162 11.99 19.97 -7.03
N VAL A 163 11.80 18.86 -7.73
CA VAL A 163 12.73 17.72 -7.81
C VAL A 163 13.23 17.62 -9.25
N GLU A 164 14.51 17.35 -9.45
CA GLU A 164 15.10 17.14 -10.78
C GLU A 164 15.44 15.66 -10.96
N VAL A 165 15.10 15.12 -12.13
CA VAL A 165 15.33 13.72 -12.51
C VAL A 165 16.01 13.66 -13.88
N PRO A 166 16.75 12.58 -14.21
CA PRO A 166 17.35 12.40 -15.53
C PRO A 166 16.30 12.55 -16.65
N GLY A 167 16.67 13.24 -17.71
CA GLY A 167 15.80 13.51 -18.84
C GLY A 167 15.68 12.36 -19.84
N PHE A 168 15.04 12.64 -20.96
CA PHE A 168 14.88 11.66 -22.06
C PHE A 168 16.15 11.51 -22.92
N GLY A 169 17.17 12.34 -22.71
CA GLY A 169 18.38 12.43 -23.53
C GLY A 169 18.11 12.97 -24.94
N ARG A 170 19.14 12.91 -25.79
CA ARG A 170 19.11 13.42 -27.17
C ARG A 170 17.95 12.89 -28.01
N SER A 171 17.11 13.80 -28.49
CA SER A 171 16.26 13.60 -29.66
C SER A 171 16.98 14.05 -30.94
N ALA A 172 16.70 13.40 -32.08
CA ALA A 172 17.32 13.68 -33.38
C ALA A 172 16.27 13.64 -34.50
N CYS A 173 16.24 14.68 -35.33
CA CYS A 173 15.01 15.06 -36.07
C CYS A 173 15.30 15.82 -37.37
N SER A 174 14.30 15.97 -38.23
CA SER A 174 14.43 16.71 -39.49
C SER A 174 14.19 18.21 -39.31
N ALA A 175 14.64 19.01 -40.28
CA ALA A 175 14.45 20.46 -40.24
C ALA A 175 12.98 20.85 -40.52
N GLY A 176 12.37 21.62 -39.61
CA GLY A 176 11.03 22.20 -39.77
C GLY A 176 9.89 21.49 -39.03
N GLU A 177 10.18 20.40 -38.30
CA GLU A 177 9.19 19.67 -37.50
C GLU A 177 9.05 20.28 -36.08
N THR A 178 7.87 20.17 -35.44
CA THR A 178 7.59 20.74 -34.09
C THR A 178 7.60 19.65 -33.01
N PRO A 179 8.22 19.83 -31.83
CA PRO A 179 8.34 18.76 -30.84
C PRO A 179 6.98 18.32 -30.31
N PRO A 180 6.70 17.00 -30.18
CA PRO A 180 5.50 16.52 -29.54
C PRO A 180 5.54 16.87 -28.06
N ALA A 181 4.37 17.16 -27.48
CA ALA A 181 4.28 17.43 -26.05
C ALA A 181 4.67 16.18 -25.24
N VAL A 182 5.37 16.39 -24.12
CA VAL A 182 5.60 15.33 -23.12
C VAL A 182 4.28 15.06 -22.41
N ARG A 183 3.84 13.81 -22.44
CA ARG A 183 2.67 13.33 -21.72
C ARG A 183 3.05 13.04 -20.27
N VAL A 184 2.26 13.51 -19.30
CA VAL A 184 2.57 13.48 -17.87
C VAL A 184 1.47 12.72 -17.13
N GLY A 185 1.82 11.59 -16.52
CA GLY A 185 0.92 10.83 -15.64
C GLY A 185 0.78 11.48 -14.26
N PRO A 186 -0.22 11.07 -13.48
CA PRO A 186 -0.40 11.56 -12.12
C PRO A 186 0.68 10.99 -11.18
N PHE A 187 0.64 11.40 -9.92
CA PHE A 187 1.32 10.65 -8.87
C PHE A 187 0.68 9.26 -8.70
N THR A 188 1.52 8.24 -8.70
CA THR A 188 1.17 6.84 -8.44
C THR A 188 2.11 6.31 -7.35
N TYR A 189 1.87 5.10 -6.81
CA TYR A 189 2.95 4.39 -6.09
C TYR A 189 3.82 3.55 -7.04
N VAL A 190 3.54 3.60 -8.35
CA VAL A 190 3.84 2.50 -9.28
C VAL A 190 4.25 2.95 -10.68
N ASP A 191 5.04 2.10 -11.34
CA ASP A 191 5.35 2.28 -12.74
C ASP A 191 4.22 1.60 -13.55
N PRO A 192 3.33 2.35 -14.23
CA PRO A 192 2.20 1.81 -14.98
C PRO A 192 2.65 0.98 -16.18
N ASN A 193 3.92 1.08 -16.56
CA ASN A 193 4.56 0.21 -17.57
C ASN A 193 5.01 -1.13 -16.98
N THR A 194 4.80 -1.38 -15.67
CA THR A 194 5.04 -2.70 -15.08
C THR A 194 3.93 -3.64 -15.52
N GLU A 195 4.27 -4.69 -16.26
CA GLU A 195 3.30 -5.68 -16.75
C GLU A 195 2.63 -6.51 -15.64
N ARG A 196 3.03 -6.35 -14.36
CA ARG A 196 2.57 -7.17 -13.24
C ARG A 196 2.35 -6.37 -11.95
N GLY A 197 1.22 -6.59 -11.28
CA GLY A 197 0.94 -6.14 -9.91
C GLY A 197 1.06 -7.27 -8.90
N SER A 198 1.17 -6.96 -7.61
CA SER A 198 1.00 -7.92 -6.53
C SER A 198 -0.35 -7.73 -5.85
N VAL A 199 -1.09 -8.81 -5.61
CA VAL A 199 -2.32 -8.80 -4.81
C VAL A 199 -2.04 -9.43 -3.46
N THR A 200 -2.57 -8.84 -2.39
CA THR A 200 -2.53 -9.43 -1.05
C THR A 200 -3.84 -9.13 -0.32
N GLY A 201 -4.14 -9.89 0.73
CA GLY A 201 -5.31 -9.64 1.57
C GLY A 201 -5.60 -10.83 2.48
N VAL A 202 -6.73 -10.78 3.18
CA VAL A 202 -7.20 -11.87 4.03
C VAL A 202 -8.56 -12.41 3.57
N VAL A 203 -8.78 -13.71 3.79
CA VAL A 203 -10.04 -14.39 3.53
C VAL A 203 -10.75 -14.71 4.86
N THR A 204 -11.99 -14.26 5.02
CA THR A 204 -12.80 -14.49 6.23
C THR A 204 -14.17 -15.08 5.95
N LEU A 205 -14.73 -15.79 6.93
CA LEU A 205 -16.09 -16.29 6.98
C LEU A 205 -16.94 -15.32 7.80
N ASN A 206 -18.04 -14.80 7.26
CA ASN A 206 -18.86 -13.76 7.90
C ASN A 206 -19.80 -14.33 8.99
N GLY A 207 -19.24 -15.06 9.96
CA GLY A 207 -19.96 -16.00 10.84
C GLY A 207 -19.67 -15.93 12.34
N GLY A 208 -18.96 -14.91 12.80
CA GLY A 208 -18.91 -14.63 14.22
C GLY A 208 -20.23 -14.06 14.75
N PRO A 209 -20.40 -13.93 16.07
CA PRO A 209 -21.67 -13.52 16.70
C PRO A 209 -22.12 -12.08 16.39
N ALA A 210 -21.33 -11.29 15.66
CA ALA A 210 -21.68 -9.98 15.15
C ALA A 210 -21.06 -9.71 13.76
N LEU A 211 -21.67 -8.80 12.98
CA LEU A 211 -21.09 -8.27 11.75
C LEU A 211 -19.66 -7.76 12.02
N GLY A 212 -18.68 -8.22 11.23
CA GLY A 212 -17.26 -7.86 11.42
C GLY A 212 -16.48 -8.75 12.39
N THR A 213 -17.08 -9.78 12.99
CA THR A 213 -16.36 -10.77 13.84
C THR A 213 -15.98 -12.05 13.09
N GLY A 214 -15.69 -11.93 11.80
CA GLY A 214 -15.48 -13.08 10.90
C GLY A 214 -14.28 -13.95 11.28
N GLN A 215 -14.42 -15.27 11.10
CA GLN A 215 -13.35 -16.24 11.32
C GLN A 215 -12.44 -16.28 10.09
N PHE A 216 -11.11 -16.30 10.27
CA PHE A 216 -10.19 -16.51 9.15
C PHE A 216 -10.39 -17.90 8.52
N VAL A 217 -10.41 -17.93 7.18
CA VAL A 217 -10.25 -19.17 6.42
C VAL A 217 -8.79 -19.60 6.56
N THR A 218 -8.50 -20.77 7.08
CA THR A 218 -7.14 -21.20 7.45
C THR A 218 -6.47 -22.08 6.38
N SER A 219 -7.18 -22.36 5.28
CA SER A 219 -6.68 -23.13 4.13
C SER A 219 -7.64 -23.02 2.94
N GLY A 220 -7.12 -23.21 1.74
CA GLY A 220 -7.87 -23.12 0.49
C GLY A 220 -7.07 -22.39 -0.57
N GLU A 221 -7.75 -21.94 -1.63
CA GLU A 221 -7.15 -21.19 -2.74
C GLU A 221 -8.02 -20.00 -3.12
N VAL A 222 -7.36 -18.90 -3.50
CA VAL A 222 -7.96 -17.77 -4.23
C VAL A 222 -7.48 -17.86 -5.67
N GLU A 223 -8.40 -17.93 -6.62
CA GLU A 223 -8.13 -18.00 -8.05
C GLU A 223 -8.52 -16.68 -8.74
N PHE A 224 -7.62 -16.21 -9.60
CA PHE A 224 -7.76 -15.03 -10.44
C PHE A 224 -7.77 -15.50 -11.89
N ALA A 225 -8.96 -15.60 -12.48
CA ALA A 225 -9.14 -16.03 -13.86
C ALA A 225 -9.16 -14.85 -14.83
N GLY A 226 -8.27 -14.87 -15.82
CA GLY A 226 -8.17 -13.92 -16.92
C GLY A 226 -7.57 -14.58 -18.16
N GLU A 227 -7.64 -13.91 -19.31
CA GLU A 227 -7.00 -14.38 -20.54
C GLU A 227 -5.48 -14.07 -20.49
N PRO A 228 -4.55 -15.00 -20.79
CA PRO A 228 -4.75 -16.39 -21.24
C PRO A 228 -4.76 -17.45 -20.12
N ASP A 229 -4.34 -17.12 -18.89
CA ASP A 229 -4.07 -18.07 -17.82
C ASP A 229 -4.85 -17.78 -16.52
N GLY A 230 -5.31 -18.84 -15.85
CA GLY A 230 -5.80 -18.77 -14.48
C GLY A 230 -4.65 -18.84 -13.46
N HIS A 231 -4.61 -17.89 -12.54
CA HIS A 231 -3.58 -17.80 -11.50
C HIS A 231 -4.14 -18.11 -10.11
N ARG A 232 -3.40 -18.80 -9.24
CA ARG A 232 -3.90 -19.24 -7.92
C ARG A 232 -2.95 -18.93 -6.77
N ALA A 233 -3.51 -18.48 -5.66
CA ALA A 233 -2.83 -18.20 -4.40
C ALA A 233 -3.35 -19.15 -3.31
N ALA A 234 -2.46 -19.84 -2.61
CA ALA A 234 -2.85 -20.61 -1.43
C ALA A 234 -3.22 -19.67 -0.26
N ILE A 235 -4.25 -20.03 0.50
CA ILE A 235 -4.66 -19.32 1.72
C ILE A 235 -3.86 -19.87 2.91
N GLY A 236 -3.18 -18.97 3.63
CA GLY A 236 -2.40 -19.28 4.82
C GLY A 236 -3.24 -19.60 6.06
N ALA A 237 -2.57 -20.07 7.12
CA ALA A 237 -3.23 -20.45 8.38
C ALA A 237 -3.88 -19.27 9.14
N ASP A 238 -3.47 -18.03 8.81
CA ASP A 238 -4.02 -16.76 9.29
C ASP A 238 -5.03 -16.14 8.31
N GLY A 239 -5.39 -16.86 7.24
CA GLY A 239 -6.25 -16.39 6.16
C GLY A 239 -5.59 -15.41 5.20
N SER A 240 -4.31 -15.10 5.36
CA SER A 240 -3.58 -14.28 4.39
C SER A 240 -3.38 -15.00 3.07
N TYR A 241 -3.32 -14.24 1.98
CA TYR A 241 -2.84 -14.73 0.70
C TYR A 241 -2.02 -13.62 -0.01
N ARG A 242 -1.17 -14.05 -0.94
CA ARG A 242 -0.38 -13.15 -1.79
C ARG A 242 -0.10 -13.81 -3.14
N ILE A 243 -0.17 -13.02 -4.20
CA ILE A 243 0.16 -13.46 -5.56
C ILE A 243 0.67 -12.28 -6.40
N THR A 244 1.51 -12.56 -7.40
CA THR A 244 1.90 -11.58 -8.42
C THR A 244 1.24 -11.98 -9.74
N LEU A 245 0.46 -11.06 -10.31
CA LEU A 245 -0.39 -11.25 -11.48
C LEU A 245 -0.01 -10.24 -12.56
N PRO A 246 -0.22 -10.55 -13.85
CA PRO A 246 -0.24 -9.53 -14.88
C PRO A 246 -1.21 -8.37 -14.57
N THR A 247 -0.96 -7.20 -15.13
CA THR A 247 -1.89 -6.06 -15.09
C THR A 247 -3.14 -6.40 -15.90
N GLY A 248 -4.33 -6.30 -15.31
CA GLY A 248 -5.57 -6.65 -16.00
C GLY A 248 -6.76 -6.89 -15.08
N ARG A 249 -7.91 -7.18 -15.70
CA ARG A 249 -9.17 -7.50 -15.00
C ARG A 249 -9.32 -9.02 -14.83
N TYR A 250 -9.54 -9.45 -13.60
CA TYR A 250 -9.69 -10.86 -13.23
C TYR A 250 -11.08 -11.13 -12.64
N GLN A 251 -11.63 -12.31 -12.94
CA GLN A 251 -12.70 -12.90 -12.14
C GLN A 251 -12.06 -13.59 -10.93
N VAL A 252 -12.51 -13.25 -9.72
CA VAL A 252 -11.96 -13.77 -8.47
C VAL A 252 -12.90 -14.82 -7.89
N THR A 253 -12.37 -16.01 -7.63
CA THR A 253 -13.08 -17.09 -6.94
C THR A 253 -12.28 -17.55 -5.72
N VAL A 254 -12.98 -18.06 -4.71
CA VAL A 254 -12.37 -18.62 -3.49
C VAL A 254 -12.88 -20.03 -3.28
N SER A 255 -11.98 -21.00 -3.10
CA SER A 255 -12.32 -22.37 -2.74
C SER A 255 -11.69 -22.74 -1.39
N THR A 256 -12.50 -23.20 -0.45
CA THR A 256 -12.01 -23.69 0.85
C THR A 256 -12.95 -24.76 1.40
N HIS A 257 -12.39 -25.83 1.97
CA HIS A 257 -13.20 -26.87 2.62
C HIS A 257 -14.03 -26.34 3.80
N GLN A 258 -13.61 -25.20 4.40
CA GLN A 258 -14.29 -24.55 5.51
C GLN A 258 -15.59 -23.86 5.09
N TRP A 259 -15.83 -23.67 3.78
CA TRP A 259 -17.04 -23.08 3.23
C TRP A 259 -17.72 -24.04 2.25
N ASN A 260 -18.96 -24.42 2.54
CA ASN A 260 -19.80 -25.26 1.67
C ASN A 260 -19.08 -26.51 1.11
N GLY A 261 -18.18 -27.12 1.90
CA GLY A 261 -17.45 -28.34 1.52
C GLY A 261 -16.41 -28.17 0.39
N GLY A 262 -15.92 -26.96 0.10
CA GLY A 262 -14.97 -26.72 -0.99
C GLY A 262 -15.60 -26.36 -2.34
N VAL A 263 -16.90 -26.06 -2.36
CA VAL A 263 -17.52 -25.44 -3.55
C VAL A 263 -16.96 -24.02 -3.74
N PRO A 264 -16.55 -23.60 -4.94
CA PRO A 264 -16.05 -22.25 -5.18
C PRO A 264 -17.11 -21.16 -4.92
N TYR A 265 -16.70 -20.10 -4.24
CA TYR A 265 -17.44 -18.84 -4.09
C TYR A 265 -16.95 -17.83 -5.12
N ALA A 266 -17.86 -17.21 -5.88
CA ALA A 266 -17.52 -16.10 -6.77
C ALA A 266 -17.48 -14.79 -5.98
N ALA A 267 -16.29 -14.21 -5.83
CA ALA A 267 -16.07 -12.96 -5.10
C ALA A 267 -16.30 -11.70 -5.96
N GLY A 268 -16.39 -11.85 -7.28
CA GLY A 268 -16.62 -10.77 -8.24
C GLY A 268 -15.39 -10.48 -9.10
N THR A 269 -15.36 -9.30 -9.73
CA THR A 269 -14.22 -8.86 -10.55
C THR A 269 -13.24 -8.01 -9.75
N PHE A 270 -11.95 -8.14 -10.05
CA PHE A 270 -10.90 -7.30 -9.49
C PHE A 270 -9.95 -6.81 -10.58
N ASP A 271 -9.57 -5.53 -10.54
CA ASP A 271 -8.60 -4.93 -11.46
C ASP A 271 -7.23 -4.88 -10.77
N VAL A 272 -6.26 -5.59 -11.33
CA VAL A 272 -4.87 -5.59 -10.87
C VAL A 272 -4.14 -4.46 -11.56
N VAL A 273 -3.66 -3.48 -10.79
CA VAL A 273 -2.82 -2.39 -11.27
C VAL A 273 -1.36 -2.82 -11.25
N GLY A 274 -0.66 -2.60 -12.37
CA GLY A 274 0.75 -2.89 -12.55
C GLY A 274 1.63 -2.20 -11.53
N GLY A 275 2.56 -2.94 -10.95
CA GLY A 275 3.45 -2.49 -9.88
C GLY A 275 2.78 -2.27 -8.51
N GLU A 276 1.45 -2.32 -8.38
CA GLU A 276 0.78 -2.01 -7.10
C GLU A 276 0.86 -3.19 -6.14
N LEU A 277 0.87 -2.88 -4.84
CA LEU A 277 0.32 -3.77 -3.84
C LEU A 277 -1.19 -3.50 -3.79
N ASN A 278 -1.93 -4.40 -4.41
CA ASN A 278 -3.37 -4.35 -4.57
C ASN A 278 -3.99 -5.08 -3.37
N ASP A 279 -4.63 -4.35 -2.44
CA ASP A 279 -5.26 -4.96 -1.26
C ASP A 279 -6.67 -5.46 -1.60
N LEU A 280 -6.91 -6.77 -1.45
CA LEU A 280 -8.20 -7.42 -1.70
C LEU A 280 -8.59 -8.34 -0.55
N ASN A 281 -9.41 -7.83 0.37
CA ASN A 281 -9.96 -8.63 1.46
C ASN A 281 -11.27 -9.30 1.03
N LEU A 282 -11.36 -10.62 1.21
CA LEU A 282 -12.45 -11.45 0.73
C LEU A 282 -13.28 -11.97 1.92
N THR A 283 -14.60 -11.82 1.83
CA THR A 283 -15.53 -12.22 2.89
C THR A 283 -16.58 -13.15 2.32
N LEU A 284 -16.55 -14.41 2.76
CA LEU A 284 -17.49 -15.45 2.32
C LEU A 284 -18.74 -15.40 3.22
N PRO A 285 -19.95 -15.37 2.64
CA PRO A 285 -21.19 -15.32 3.40
C PRO A 285 -21.45 -16.65 4.12
N VAL A 286 -22.05 -16.58 5.31
CA VAL A 286 -22.58 -17.76 6.01
C VAL A 286 -23.92 -18.19 5.41
N ARG A 287 -24.26 -19.46 5.57
CA ARG A 287 -25.60 -20.03 5.34
C ARG A 287 -26.28 -20.28 6.67
#